data_AF-A0A839IXT9-F1
#
_entry.id   AF-A0A839IXT9-F1
#
_cell.length_a   1.000
_cell.length_b   1.000
_cell.length_c   1.000
_cell.angle_alpha   90.00
_cell.angle_beta   90.00
_cell.angle_gamma   90.00
#
_symmetry.space_group_name_H-M   'P 1'
#
loop_
_entity.id
_entity.type
_entity.pdbx_description
1 polymer ?
#
loop_
_entity_poly.entity_id
_entity_poly.type
_entity_poly.pdbx_seq_one_letter_code
_entity_poly.pdbx_strand_id
1 'polypeptide(L)'
;TDQGFYLGEKGWFDKRFMYEESLEMPMLMKYPKKIKAGTEISALTQNLDFAETFLDFAGVTIPKDMQGKSLKPLLTNTIKDEDFRDAIYYHYYDFPAFHMVKKMYGVRTNRFKLIHVYDDI
;
A
#
# COMPACT_ATOMS: atom_id res chain seq x y z
N THR A 1 5.33 2.17 9.57
CA THR A 1 4.40 1.21 10.18
C THR A 1 4.20 0.06 9.21
N ASP A 2 3.78 -1.11 9.68
CA ASP A 2 3.41 -2.27 8.85
C ASP A 2 1.99 -2.17 8.29
N GLN A 3 1.11 -1.41 8.93
CA GLN A 3 -0.27 -1.09 8.52
C GLN A 3 -0.81 0.12 9.30
N GLY A 4 -2.04 0.54 8.99
CA GLY A 4 -2.77 1.55 9.76
C GLY A 4 -3.36 1.02 11.07
N PHE A 5 -4.07 1.85 11.81
CA PHE A 5 -4.71 1.46 13.07
C PHE A 5 -5.96 2.29 13.34
N TYR A 6 -7.03 1.65 13.82
CA TYR A 6 -8.19 2.38 14.34
C TYR A 6 -7.88 2.97 15.71
N LEU A 7 -8.17 4.26 15.89
CA LEU A 7 -8.02 5.01 17.13
C LEU A 7 -9.37 5.34 17.77
N GLY A 8 -10.42 4.60 17.42
CA GLY A 8 -11.79 4.78 17.88
C GLY A 8 -12.80 5.04 16.76
N GLU A 9 -12.34 5.22 15.52
CA GLU A 9 -13.24 5.31 14.36
C GLU A 9 -14.08 4.03 14.27
N LYS A 10 -15.37 4.18 13.99
CA LYS A 10 -16.34 3.07 13.94
C LYS A 10 -16.49 2.32 15.27
N GLY A 11 -15.97 2.88 16.38
CA GLY A 11 -15.95 2.23 17.68
C GLY A 11 -14.91 1.11 17.81
N TRP A 12 -13.89 1.08 16.94
CA TRP A 12 -12.91 0.01 16.87
C TRP A 12 -11.51 0.44 17.31
N PHE A 13 -10.70 -0.57 17.63
CA PHE A 13 -9.24 -0.54 17.70
C PHE A 13 -8.71 -1.76 16.90
N ASP A 14 -7.39 -1.87 16.71
CA ASP A 14 -6.73 -2.87 15.84
C ASP A 14 -6.77 -2.51 14.34
N LYS A 15 -6.63 -3.52 13.46
CA LYS A 15 -6.47 -3.36 12.00
C LYS A 15 -7.33 -4.40 11.25
N ARG A 16 -6.82 -5.02 10.19
CA ARG A 16 -7.39 -6.16 9.41
C ARG A 16 -8.42 -5.80 8.36
N PHE A 17 -9.32 -4.86 8.64
CA PHE A 17 -10.29 -4.41 7.65
C PHE A 17 -9.61 -3.62 6.53
N MET A 18 -10.16 -3.70 5.31
CA MET A 18 -9.69 -2.88 4.19
C MET A 18 -10.14 -1.40 4.28
N TYR A 19 -10.75 -0.92 5.38
CA TYR A 19 -11.05 0.50 5.53
C TYR A 19 -9.78 1.34 5.73
N GLU A 20 -9.86 2.64 5.44
CA GLU A 20 -8.68 3.48 5.24
C GLU A 20 -7.79 3.55 6.48
N GLU A 21 -8.39 3.65 7.67
CA GLU A 21 -7.65 3.77 8.92
C GLU A 21 -6.76 2.56 9.19
N SER A 22 -7.14 1.37 8.71
CA SER A 22 -6.35 0.14 8.81
C SER A 22 -5.50 -0.16 7.58
N LEU A 23 -5.93 0.29 6.40
CA LEU A 23 -5.29 -0.01 5.11
C LEU A 23 -4.10 0.92 4.84
N GLU A 24 -4.23 2.19 5.18
CA GLU A 24 -3.26 3.22 4.82
C GLU A 24 -2.02 3.16 5.72
N MET A 25 -0.85 3.23 5.11
CA MET A 25 0.44 3.25 5.80
C MET A 25 1.11 4.62 5.60
N PRO A 26 1.32 5.41 6.66
CA PRO A 26 2.19 6.57 6.56
C PRO A 26 3.61 6.15 6.16
N MET A 27 4.14 6.81 5.13
CA MET A 27 5.46 6.55 4.58
C MET A 27 6.21 7.86 4.37
N LEU A 28 7.42 7.94 4.92
CA LEU A 28 8.34 9.05 4.72
C LEU A 28 9.67 8.51 4.21
N MET A 29 10.19 9.11 3.15
CA MET A 29 11.50 8.75 2.59
C MET A 29 12.41 9.97 2.55
N LYS A 30 13.70 9.76 2.86
CA LYS A 30 14.73 10.80 2.79
C LYS A 30 15.95 10.27 2.07
N TYR A 31 16.23 10.84 0.90
CA TYR A 31 17.48 10.58 0.19
C TYR A 31 17.93 11.83 -0.57
N PRO A 32 18.67 12.77 0.07
CA PRO A 32 18.91 14.10 -0.48
C PRO A 32 19.58 14.16 -1.85
N LYS A 33 20.33 13.11 -2.23
CA LYS A 33 20.98 13.01 -3.54
C LYS A 33 19.99 12.74 -4.68
N LYS A 34 18.77 12.27 -4.40
CA LYS A 34 17.79 11.84 -5.40
C LYS A 34 16.38 12.38 -5.17
N ILE A 35 15.99 12.59 -3.92
CA ILE A 35 14.67 13.07 -3.51
C ILE A 35 14.79 14.53 -3.11
N LYS A 36 14.05 15.40 -3.80
CA LYS A 36 13.95 16.81 -3.45
C LYS A 36 13.22 16.94 -2.11
N ALA A 37 13.73 17.80 -1.22
CA ALA A 37 13.05 18.06 0.05
C ALA A 37 11.65 18.66 -0.20
N GLY A 38 10.66 18.19 0.56
CA GLY A 38 9.27 18.60 0.41
C GLY A 38 8.54 17.97 -0.78
N THR A 39 9.09 16.92 -1.41
CA THR A 39 8.33 16.12 -2.38
C THR A 39 7.17 15.42 -1.70
N GLU A 40 5.97 15.63 -2.22
CA GLU A 40 4.75 14.93 -1.87
C GLU A 40 4.35 14.02 -3.03
N ILE A 41 3.92 12.79 -2.72
CA ILE A 41 3.49 11.79 -3.70
C ILE A 41 2.12 11.30 -3.28
N SER A 42 1.16 11.41 -4.19
CA SER A 42 -0.24 10.97 -4.06
C SER A 42 -0.53 9.66 -4.80
N ALA A 43 0.48 9.09 -5.47
CA ALA A 43 0.36 7.84 -6.22
C ALA A 43 -0.07 6.66 -5.34
N LEU A 44 -0.82 5.74 -5.95
CA LEU A 44 -1.24 4.49 -5.32
C LEU A 44 -0.08 3.50 -5.17
N THR A 45 0.55 3.49 -3.99
CA THR A 45 1.68 2.61 -3.65
C THR A 45 1.27 1.48 -2.71
N GLN A 46 2.09 0.43 -2.63
CA GLN A 46 1.89 -0.72 -1.75
C GLN A 46 3.20 -1.09 -1.05
N ASN A 47 3.11 -1.78 0.08
CA ASN A 47 4.27 -2.32 0.80
C ASN A 47 5.14 -3.28 -0.04
N LEU A 48 4.55 -3.94 -1.04
CA LEU A 48 5.28 -4.73 -2.03
C LEU A 48 6.29 -3.89 -2.82
N ASP A 49 6.06 -2.59 -3.02
CA ASP A 49 6.90 -1.70 -3.83
C ASP A 49 8.27 -1.40 -3.18
N PHE A 50 8.45 -1.73 -1.90
CA PHE A 50 9.65 -1.36 -1.15
C PHE A 50 10.90 -2.12 -1.63
N ALA A 51 10.77 -3.43 -1.84
CA ALA A 51 11.91 -4.27 -2.18
C ALA A 51 12.50 -3.90 -3.54
N GLU A 52 11.67 -3.73 -4.56
CA GLU A 52 12.05 -3.29 -5.90
C GLU A 52 12.65 -1.90 -5.89
N THR A 53 12.13 -1.00 -5.04
CA THR A 53 12.71 0.34 -4.85
C THR A 53 14.15 0.26 -4.34
N PHE A 54 14.41 -0.60 -3.34
CA PHE A 54 15.75 -0.77 -2.79
C PHE A 54 16.72 -1.38 -3.82
N LEU A 55 16.28 -2.41 -4.55
CA LEU A 55 17.09 -3.03 -5.61
C LEU A 55 17.43 -2.03 -6.71
N ASP A 56 16.47 -1.22 -7.16
CA ASP A 56 16.66 -0.21 -8.20
C ASP A 56 17.62 0.92 -7.78
N PHE A 57 17.54 1.37 -6.52
CA PHE A 57 18.53 2.33 -6.00
C PHE A 57 19.92 1.69 -5.80
N ALA A 58 19.98 0.39 -5.48
CA ALA A 58 21.23 -0.35 -5.36
C ALA A 58 21.86 -0.74 -6.71
N GLY A 59 21.15 -0.56 -7.82
CA GLY A 59 21.61 -0.97 -9.16
C GLY A 59 21.61 -2.48 -9.36
N VAL A 60 20.79 -3.21 -8.59
CA VAL A 60 20.62 -4.67 -8.70
C VAL A 60 19.47 -4.98 -9.65
N THR A 61 19.62 -6.02 -10.46
CA THR A 61 18.54 -6.51 -11.33
C THR A 61 17.35 -6.96 -10.49
N ILE A 62 16.18 -6.41 -10.77
CA ILE A 62 14.92 -6.80 -10.12
C ILE A 62 14.47 -8.17 -10.67
N PRO A 63 14.28 -9.20 -9.83
CA PRO A 63 13.69 -10.47 -10.24
C PRO A 63 12.29 -10.32 -10.86
N LYS A 64 11.99 -11.12 -11.89
CA LYS A 64 10.76 -10.99 -12.69
C LYS A 64 9.49 -11.45 -11.98
N ASP A 65 9.64 -12.21 -10.90
CA ASP A 65 8.56 -12.78 -10.10
C ASP A 65 8.09 -11.87 -8.97
N MET A 66 8.79 -10.76 -8.72
CA MET A 66 8.32 -9.74 -7.80
C MET A 66 7.13 -8.97 -8.39
N GLN A 67 6.18 -8.61 -7.53
CA GLN A 67 4.87 -8.07 -7.94
C GLN A 67 4.68 -6.57 -7.66
N GLY A 68 5.64 -5.96 -6.96
CA GLY A 68 5.67 -4.53 -6.72
C GLY A 68 6.25 -3.77 -7.93
N LYS A 69 6.40 -2.46 -7.74
CA LYS A 69 7.02 -1.55 -8.70
C LYS A 69 7.98 -0.63 -7.95
N SER A 70 9.18 -0.43 -8.48
CA SER A 70 10.10 0.57 -7.92
C SER A 70 9.44 1.95 -7.85
N LEU A 71 9.52 2.58 -6.69
CA LEU A 71 9.06 3.95 -6.42
C LEU A 71 10.04 5.00 -6.93
N LYS A 72 11.25 4.61 -7.35
CA LYS A 72 12.30 5.53 -7.81
C LYS A 72 11.81 6.53 -8.86
N PRO A 73 10.97 6.17 -9.85
CA PRO A 73 10.49 7.13 -10.83
C PRO A 73 9.62 8.24 -10.21
N LEU A 74 8.76 7.90 -9.23
CA LEU A 74 7.98 8.87 -8.45
C LEU A 74 8.91 9.75 -7.61
N LEU A 75 9.82 9.13 -6.86
CA LEU A 75 10.76 9.78 -5.95
C LEU A 75 11.71 10.77 -6.65
N THR A 76 11.92 10.59 -7.96
CA THR A 76 12.78 11.43 -8.81
C THR A 76 11.99 12.32 -9.77
N ASN A 77 10.65 12.36 -9.66
CA ASN A 77 9.74 13.13 -10.52
C ASN A 77 9.94 12.87 -12.02
N THR A 78 10.19 11.60 -12.39
CA THR A 78 10.36 11.19 -13.80
C THR A 78 9.08 10.60 -14.40
N ILE A 79 8.08 10.33 -13.57
CA ILE A 79 6.70 10.00 -13.98
C ILE A 79 5.73 10.83 -13.13
N LYS A 80 4.49 10.96 -13.59
CA LYS A 80 3.41 11.53 -12.76
C LYS A 80 2.82 10.46 -11.84
N ASP A 81 2.23 10.92 -10.75
CA ASP A 81 1.55 10.05 -9.78
C ASP A 81 0.43 9.22 -10.39
N GLU A 82 -0.36 9.83 -11.28
CA GLU A 82 -1.48 9.19 -12.00
C GLU A 82 -1.03 8.07 -12.93
N ASP A 83 0.22 8.09 -13.40
CA ASP A 83 0.76 7.12 -14.36
C ASP A 83 1.39 5.89 -13.67
N PHE A 84 1.48 5.86 -12.34
CA PHE A 84 2.16 4.78 -11.63
C PHE A 84 1.33 3.48 -11.55
N ARG A 85 0.07 3.60 -11.11
CA ARG A 85 -0.87 2.48 -10.93
C ARG A 85 -2.30 3.00 -10.76
N ASP A 86 -3.27 2.34 -11.40
CA ASP A 86 -4.69 2.72 -11.33
C ASP A 86 -5.40 2.25 -10.05
N ALA A 87 -4.91 1.17 -9.45
CA ALA A 87 -5.54 0.54 -8.29
C ALA A 87 -4.57 -0.29 -7.45
N ILE A 88 -4.82 -0.40 -6.15
CA ILE A 88 -4.14 -1.34 -5.24
C ILE A 88 -5.03 -2.52 -4.90
N TYR A 89 -4.41 -3.68 -4.73
CA TYR A 89 -5.08 -4.91 -4.32
C TYR A 89 -4.86 -5.19 -2.83
N TYR A 90 -5.90 -5.69 -2.16
CA TYR A 90 -5.84 -6.13 -0.77
C TYR A 90 -6.52 -7.47 -0.61
N HIS A 91 -5.95 -8.35 0.22
CA HIS A 91 -6.54 -9.64 0.57
C HIS A 91 -6.18 -10.00 2.01
N TYR A 92 -7.21 -10.14 2.84
CA TYR A 92 -7.11 -10.58 4.23
C TYR A 92 -7.73 -11.97 4.41
N TYR A 93 -7.04 -12.83 5.18
CA TYR A 93 -7.34 -14.26 5.27
C TYR A 93 -7.59 -14.79 6.68
N ASP A 94 -7.18 -14.06 7.72
CA ASP A 94 -7.09 -14.56 9.09
C ASP A 94 -8.47 -14.60 9.77
N PHE A 95 -9.26 -15.61 9.42
CA PHE A 95 -10.59 -15.91 9.93
C PHE A 95 -10.90 -17.42 9.85
N PRO A 96 -11.43 -18.04 10.92
CA PRO A 96 -11.72 -17.47 12.24
C PRO A 96 -10.45 -17.21 13.07
N ALA A 97 -10.37 -16.06 13.73
CA ALA A 97 -9.20 -15.62 14.51
C ALA A 97 -9.59 -14.59 15.59
N PHE A 98 -8.62 -14.10 16.37
CA PHE A 98 -8.84 -13.31 17.59
C PHE A 98 -9.86 -12.15 17.49
N HIS A 99 -9.79 -11.34 16.43
CA HIS A 99 -10.70 -10.20 16.22
C HIS A 99 -11.91 -10.51 15.34
N MET A 100 -12.08 -11.76 14.91
CA MET A 100 -13.23 -12.26 14.14
C MET A 100 -13.57 -11.45 12.87
N VAL A 101 -12.59 -10.74 12.30
CA VAL A 101 -12.73 -10.03 11.02
C VAL A 101 -12.83 -11.06 9.91
N LYS A 102 -13.88 -10.97 9.07
CA LYS A 102 -14.13 -11.92 7.98
C LYS A 102 -13.06 -11.83 6.89
N LYS A 103 -12.84 -12.93 6.18
CA LYS A 103 -11.95 -12.91 5.01
C LYS A 103 -12.53 -11.97 3.96
N MET A 104 -11.66 -11.17 3.35
CA MET A 104 -12.07 -10.24 2.32
C MET A 104 -10.94 -9.99 1.33
N TYR A 105 -11.32 -9.70 0.10
CA TYR A 105 -10.40 -9.09 -0.86
C TYR A 105 -11.07 -7.90 -1.51
N GLY A 106 -10.27 -7.06 -2.14
CA GLY A 106 -10.78 -5.87 -2.75
C GLY A 106 -9.75 -5.09 -3.54
N VAL A 107 -10.27 -4.07 -4.19
CA VAL A 107 -9.49 -3.14 -5.02
C VAL A 107 -9.81 -1.72 -4.57
N ARG A 108 -8.79 -0.90 -4.40
CA ARG A 108 -8.92 0.54 -4.11
C ARG A 108 -8.28 1.35 -5.23
N THR A 109 -9.04 2.29 -5.79
CA THR A 109 -8.56 3.31 -6.73
C THR A 109 -8.47 4.67 -6.02
N ASN A 110 -8.08 5.71 -6.75
CA ASN A 110 -8.09 7.08 -6.22
C ASN A 110 -9.48 7.56 -5.79
N ARG A 111 -10.56 6.98 -6.36
CA ARG A 111 -11.94 7.44 -6.12
C ARG A 111 -12.81 6.44 -5.39
N PHE A 112 -12.59 5.15 -5.59
CA PHE A 112 -13.50 4.10 -5.11
C PHE A 112 -12.76 2.96 -4.43
N LYS A 113 -13.47 2.26 -3.56
CA LYS A 113 -13.02 1.02 -2.92
C LYS A 113 -14.12 -0.03 -3.08
N LEU A 114 -13.77 -1.18 -3.65
CA LEU A 114 -14.63 -2.35 -3.74
C LEU A 114 -14.09 -3.40 -2.77
N ILE A 115 -14.95 -3.88 -1.87
CA ILE A 115 -14.63 -4.93 -0.90
C ILE A 115 -15.60 -6.09 -1.12
N HIS A 116 -15.08 -7.28 -1.35
CA HIS A 116 -15.85 -8.52 -1.36
C HIS A 116 -15.48 -9.34 -0.13
N VAL A 117 -16.44 -9.51 0.77
CA VAL A 117 -16.35 -10.41 1.92
C VAL A 117 -16.84 -11.78 1.45
N TYR A 118 -16.04 -12.82 1.68
CA TYR A 118 -16.28 -14.17 1.15
C TYR A 118 -16.24 -15.23 2.25
N ASP A 119 -16.57 -16.48 1.88
CA ASP A 119 -16.76 -17.64 2.76
C ASP A 119 -17.99 -17.57 3.69
N ASP A 120 -18.97 -16.70 3.40
CA ASP A 120 -20.30 -16.67 4.02
C ASP A 120 -21.38 -16.12 3.03
N ILE A 121 -22.33 -16.96 2.59
CA ILE A 121 -23.72 -16.60 2.22
C ILE A 121 -24.66 -17.58 2.91
#